data_AF-A0A4Q3VSU0-F1
#
_entry.id   AF-A0A4Q3VSU0-F1
#
_cell.length_a   1.000
_cell.length_b   1.000
_cell.length_c   1.000
_cell.angle_alpha   90.00
_cell.angle_beta   90.00
_cell.angle_gamma   90.00
#
_symmetry.space_group_name_H-M   'P 1'
#
loop_
_entity.id
_entity.type
_entity.pdbx_description
1 polymer ?
#
loop_
_entity_poly.entity_id
_entity_poly.type
_entity_poly.pdbx_seq_one_letter_code
_entity_poly.pdbx_strand_id
1 'polypeptide(L)' 'AQSKVSTRALGWDTGLKWAGVKQGPRAFGHTGYTGTSIWIDPDRRQWILLLTNRVHPTAANRKLIAFRKVFHEAMRS' A
#
# COMPACT_ATOMS: atom_id res chain seq x y z
N ALA A 1 -22.72 -1.47 3.54
CA ALA A 1 -22.40 -0.03 3.57
C ALA A 1 -21.04 0.17 4.25
N GLN A 2 -20.24 1.12 3.79
CA GLN A 2 -18.92 1.42 4.38
C GLN A 2 -19.09 2.08 5.76
N SER A 3 -18.24 1.75 6.73
CA SER A 3 -18.31 2.33 8.08
C SER A 3 -17.92 3.80 8.08
N LYS A 4 -18.47 4.58 9.02
CA LYS A 4 -18.17 6.03 9.18
C LYS A 4 -16.69 6.33 9.47
N VAL A 5 -15.91 5.33 9.87
CA VAL A 5 -14.49 5.46 10.25
C VAL A 5 -13.55 5.04 9.10
N SER A 6 -14.09 4.47 8.02
CA SER A 6 -13.29 3.97 6.91
C SER A 6 -12.78 5.09 6.01
N THR A 7 -11.47 5.12 5.80
CA THR A 7 -10.77 6.02 4.87
C THR A 7 -10.79 5.52 3.42
N ARG A 8 -11.75 4.67 3.04
CA ARG A 8 -11.83 4.16 1.66
C ARG A 8 -12.70 5.06 0.78
N ALA A 9 -12.35 5.16 -0.50
CA ALA A 9 -13.17 5.85 -1.50
C ALA A 9 -13.03 5.13 -2.85
N LEU A 10 -14.16 4.85 -3.51
CA LEU A 10 -14.18 4.19 -4.83
C LEU A 10 -13.36 2.88 -4.91
N GLY A 11 -13.30 2.12 -3.81
CA GLY A 11 -12.52 0.88 -3.71
C GLY A 11 -11.05 1.07 -3.30
N TRP A 12 -10.55 2.31 -3.29
CA TRP A 12 -9.19 2.65 -2.87
C TRP A 12 -9.09 2.90 -1.38
N ASP A 13 -7.91 2.68 -0.82
CA ASP A 13 -7.54 3.20 0.48
C ASP A 13 -6.96 4.61 0.32
N THR A 14 -7.55 5.59 1.00
CA THR A 14 -7.14 7.02 0.98
C THR A 14 -6.69 7.51 2.35
N GLY A 15 -6.35 6.60 3.27
CA GLY A 15 -5.86 6.96 4.60
C GLY A 15 -4.45 7.59 4.60
N LEU A 16 -4.20 8.49 5.54
CA LEU A 16 -2.89 9.16 5.71
C LEU A 16 -1.75 8.22 6.14
N LYS A 17 -2.06 6.97 6.50
CA LYS A 17 -1.08 5.92 6.79
C LYS A 17 -1.43 4.70 5.95
N TRP A 18 -0.61 4.41 4.95
CA TRP A 18 -0.79 3.26 4.08
C TRP A 18 0.49 2.43 4.03
N ALA A 19 0.37 1.11 4.16
CA ALA A 19 1.50 0.17 4.27
C ALA A 19 2.55 0.53 5.36
N GLY A 20 2.14 1.26 6.41
CA GLY A 20 3.04 1.71 7.47
C GLY A 20 3.83 2.99 7.16
N VAL A 21 3.58 3.62 6.01
CA VAL A 21 4.23 4.86 5.55
C VAL A 21 3.21 6.00 5.59
N LYS A 22 3.60 7.16 6.13
CA LYS A 22 2.76 8.37 6.16
C LYS A 22 2.60 8.88 4.74
N GLN A 23 1.38 9.04 4.24
CA GLN A 23 1.10 9.44 2.86
C GLN A 23 0.78 10.92 2.70
N GLY A 24 0.89 11.43 1.46
CA GLY A 24 0.36 12.73 1.08
C GLY A 24 -1.17 12.76 1.19
N PRO A 25 -1.78 13.95 1.33
CA PRO A 25 -3.23 14.10 1.55
C PRO A 25 -4.07 13.63 0.36
N ARG A 26 -3.52 13.67 -0.86
CA ARG A 26 -4.21 13.20 -2.09
C ARG A 26 -3.74 11.81 -2.54
N ALA A 27 -2.91 11.15 -1.76
CA ALA A 27 -2.37 9.85 -2.12
C ALA A 27 -3.38 8.73 -1.82
N PHE A 28 -3.39 7.72 -2.67
CA PHE A 28 -4.29 6.57 -2.55
C PHE A 28 -3.65 5.29 -3.06
N GLY A 29 -4.16 4.14 -2.63
CA GLY A 29 -3.57 2.86 -3.00
C GLY A 29 -4.35 1.65 -2.53
N HIS A 30 -3.76 0.48 -2.74
CA HIS A 30 -4.32 -0.79 -2.28
C HIS A 30 -3.22 -1.85 -2.09
N THR A 31 -3.33 -2.67 -1.06
CA THR A 31 -2.51 -3.88 -0.89
C THR A 31 -3.28 -5.13 -1.28
N GLY A 32 -2.69 -6.03 -2.05
CA GLY A 32 -3.27 -7.32 -2.38
C GLY A 32 -2.93 -8.40 -1.35
N TYR A 33 -3.82 -9.39 -1.23
CA TYR A 33 -3.63 -10.52 -0.34
C TYR A 33 -2.33 -11.26 -0.63
N THR A 34 -1.90 -11.39 -1.88
CA THR A 34 -0.66 -12.08 -2.25
C THR A 34 0.60 -11.24 -2.03
N GLY A 35 0.52 -10.08 -1.38
CA GLY A 35 1.67 -9.22 -1.12
C GLY A 35 1.91 -8.13 -2.16
N THR A 36 1.07 -8.05 -3.20
CA THR A 36 1.09 -6.94 -4.14
C THR A 36 0.70 -5.62 -3.46
N SER A 37 1.12 -4.50 -4.04
CA SER A 37 0.67 -3.19 -3.60
C SER A 37 0.83 -2.14 -4.68
N ILE A 38 -0.13 -1.23 -4.78
CA ILE A 38 -0.09 -0.05 -5.64
C ILE A 38 -0.31 1.19 -4.79
N TRP A 39 0.45 2.24 -5.09
CA TRP A 39 0.34 3.55 -4.48
C TRP A 39 0.50 4.63 -5.55
N ILE A 40 -0.34 5.67 -5.48
CA ILE A 40 -0.36 6.79 -6.41
C ILE A 40 -0.39 8.07 -5.57
N ASP A 41 0.54 8.99 -5.85
CA ASP A 41 0.62 10.30 -5.21
C ASP A 41 0.66 11.41 -6.27
N PRO A 42 -0.49 12.06 -6.53
CA PRO A 42 -0.59 13.16 -7.49
C PRO A 42 0.23 14.39 -7.09
N ASP A 43 0.43 14.64 -5.79
CA ASP A 43 1.24 15.77 -5.31
C ASP A 43 2.71 15.59 -5.69
N ARG A 44 3.18 14.34 -5.67
CA ARG A 44 4.55 13.96 -6.07
C ARG A 44 4.68 13.58 -7.54
N ARG A 45 3.58 13.56 -8.31
CA ARG A 45 3.52 13.07 -9.69
C ARG A 45 4.16 11.68 -9.85
N GLN A 46 3.97 10.81 -8.86
CA GLN A 46 4.64 9.52 -8.78
C GLN A 46 3.63 8.41 -8.47
N TRP A 47 3.92 7.22 -8.96
CA TRP A 47 3.26 5.98 -8.54
C TRP A 47 4.31 4.91 -8.25
N ILE A 48 3.97 3.99 -7.36
CA ILE A 48 4.80 2.85 -6.98
C ILE A 48 3.95 1.59 -7.07
N LEU A 49 4.42 0.60 -7.82
CA LEU A 49 3.81 -0.72 -7.94
C LEU A 49 4.81 -1.78 -7.48
N LEU A 50 4.39 -2.62 -6.53
CA LEU A 50 5.14 -3.78 -6.06
C LEU A 50 4.32 -5.03 -6.36
N LEU A 51 4.86 -5.91 -7.20
CA LEU A 51 4.25 -7.19 -7.54
C LEU A 51 5.05 -8.32 -6.89
N THR A 52 4.46 -8.99 -5.91
CA THR A 52 5.09 -10.10 -5.18
C THR A 52 4.09 -11.22 -4.94
N ASN A 53 4.60 -12.39 -4.56
CA ASN A 53 3.78 -13.54 -4.19
C ASN A 53 4.17 -14.08 -2.80
N ARG A 54 3.63 -13.45 -1.76
CA ARG A 54 3.82 -13.78 -0.35
C ARG A 54 3.23 -15.13 0.06
N VAL A 55 2.39 -15.73 -0.77
CA VAL A 55 1.73 -17.00 -0.46
C VAL A 55 2.40 -18.20 -1.11
N HIS A 56 3.46 -17.99 -1.89
CA HIS A 56 4.23 -19.06 -2.50
C HIS A 56 5.54 -19.32 -1.74
N PRO A 57 5.90 -20.58 -1.47
CA PRO A 57 5.09 -21.80 -1.64
C PRO A 57 3.99 -21.94 -0.57
N THR A 58 4.08 -21.17 0.52
CA THR A 58 3.09 -21.15 1.61
C THR A 58 2.81 -19.72 2.08
N ALA A 59 1.67 -19.50 2.73
CA ALA A 59 1.29 -18.21 3.31
C ALA A 59 2.05 -17.82 4.59
N ALA A 60 2.98 -18.66 5.07
CA ALA A 60 3.71 -18.43 6.32
C ALA A 60 4.75 -17.31 6.22
N ASN A 61 5.20 -16.94 5.02
CA ASN A 61 6.22 -15.92 4.82
C ASN A 61 5.71 -14.51 5.16
N ARG A 62 6.04 -13.98 6.35
CA ARG A 62 5.66 -12.61 6.74
C ARG A 62 6.70 -11.54 6.37
N LYS A 63 7.87 -11.91 5.84
CA LYS A 63 8.99 -10.98 5.55
C LYS A 63 8.59 -9.88 4.56
N LEU A 64 7.72 -10.21 3.60
CA LEU A 64 7.23 -9.25 2.60
C LEU A 64 6.39 -8.11 3.19
N ILE A 65 5.80 -8.28 4.37
CA ILE A 65 5.06 -7.20 5.04
C ILE A 65 6.02 -6.09 5.47
N ALA A 66 7.13 -6.46 6.11
CA ALA A 66 8.17 -5.53 6.53
C ALA A 66 8.91 -4.94 5.32
N PHE A 67 9.26 -5.77 4.35
CA PHE A 67 9.91 -5.33 3.11
C PHE A 67 9.08 -4.27 2.37
N ARG A 68 7.76 -4.46 2.24
CA ARG A 68 6.89 -3.48 1.58
C ARG A 68 7.01 -2.09 2.20
N LYS A 69 7.06 -1.99 3.53
CA LYS A 69 7.23 -0.70 4.21
C LYS A 69 8.54 -0.03 3.79
N VAL A 70 9.65 -0.75 3.93
CA VAL A 70 11.00 -0.25 3.60
C VAL A 70 11.12 0.10 2.12
N PHE A 71 10.57 -0.72 1.24
CA PHE A 71 10.54 -0.48 -0.21
C PHE A 71 9.80 0.83 -0.55
N HIS A 72 8.60 1.04 0.01
CA HIS A 72 7.83 2.27 -0.24
C HIS A 72 8.49 3.51 0.39
N GLU A 73 9.17 3.37 1.53
CA GLU A 73 9.97 4.47 2.10
C GLU A 73 11.15 4.84 1.19
N ALA A 74 11.88 3.85 0.67
CA ALA A 74 13.02 4.07 -0.22
C ALA A 74 12.61 4.65 -1.58
N MET A 75 11.49 4.21 -2.14
CA MET A 75 11.02 4.72 -3.45
C MET A 75 10.43 6.13 -3.38
N ARG A 76 10.13 6.65 -2.20
CA ARG A 76 9.53 7.98 -2.00
C ARG A 76 10.54 9.09 -1.74
N SER A 77 11.83 8.75 -1.57
CA SER A 77 12.92 9.71 -1.35
C SER A 77 13.13 10.61 -2.55
#